data_AF-A0A9W9XFK8-F1
#
_entry.id   AF-A0A9W9XFK8-F1
#
_cell.length_a   1.000
_cell.length_b   1.000
_cell.length_c   1.000
_cell.angle_alpha   90.00
_cell.angle_beta   90.00
_cell.angle_gamma   90.00
#
_symmetry.space_group_name_H-M   'P 1'
#
loop_
_entity.id
_entity.type
_entity.pdbx_description
1 polymer ?
#
loop_
_entity_poly.entity_id
_entity_poly.type
_entity_poly.pdbx_seq_one_letter_code
_entity_poly.pdbx_strand_id
1 'polypeptide(L)'
;MARSYSSLNFDGQMRVDANHGMNPQYAPNSFIHQFRPDTAEAPYQLSDSIMSRKSHFSHEGSPSEYYQPRMLYEKFMDDKARDHLHKTTAMALKLVNSSIIQKKYLARFLRVSRAYAEEVYALLPEKNFGSEEVEEASRVAETAGKEPKFCPHLETDKLVGKCPAMQIYNQWLARHWALQPG
;
A
#
# COMPACT_ATOMS: atom_id res chain seq x y z
N MET A 1 -37.44 11.35 -3.24
CA MET A 1 -37.68 9.97 -3.71
C MET A 1 -36.58 9.09 -3.14
N ALA A 2 -36.87 8.30 -2.09
CA ALA A 2 -35.91 7.34 -1.56
C ALA A 2 -35.72 6.21 -2.59
N ARG A 3 -34.48 5.96 -3.00
CA ARG A 3 -34.15 4.81 -3.87
C ARG A 3 -34.34 3.54 -3.03
N SER A 4 -35.10 2.57 -3.54
CA SER A 4 -35.24 1.27 -2.89
C SER A 4 -33.87 0.59 -2.84
N TYR A 5 -33.40 0.27 -1.64
CA TYR A 5 -32.17 -0.48 -1.40
C TYR A 5 -32.55 -1.94 -1.15
N SER A 6 -32.40 -2.79 -2.17
CA SER A 6 -32.75 -4.21 -2.10
C SER A 6 -31.50 -5.07 -1.94
N SER A 7 -30.86 -5.00 -0.77
CA SER A 7 -29.82 -5.98 -0.42
C SER A 7 -30.43 -7.37 -0.24
N LEU A 8 -29.63 -8.44 -0.25
CA LEU A 8 -30.09 -9.80 0.13
C LEU A 8 -29.93 -10.06 1.65
N ASN A 9 -29.66 -9.04 2.46
CA ASN A 9 -29.43 -9.21 3.91
C ASN A 9 -30.76 -9.21 4.70
N PHE A 10 -31.05 -10.29 5.43
CA PHE A 10 -32.26 -10.42 6.25
C PHE A 10 -31.98 -10.20 7.73
N ASP A 11 -33.01 -9.77 8.44
CA ASP A 11 -33.04 -9.63 9.89
C ASP A 11 -31.92 -8.70 10.40
N GLY A 12 -31.29 -9.05 11.53
CA GLY A 12 -30.40 -8.20 12.29
C GLY A 12 -31.12 -7.53 13.45
N GLN A 13 -30.41 -7.34 14.57
CA GLN A 13 -30.98 -6.64 15.73
C GLN A 13 -31.37 -5.21 15.33
N MET A 14 -32.53 -4.74 15.81
CA MET A 14 -33.09 -3.43 15.49
C MET A 14 -33.43 -3.20 14.00
N ARG A 15 -33.91 -4.24 13.28
CA ARG A 15 -34.42 -4.08 11.91
C ARG A 15 -35.74 -3.30 11.89
N VAL A 16 -35.74 -2.13 11.23
CA VAL A 16 -36.88 -1.18 11.23
C VAL A 16 -37.36 -0.77 9.82
N ASP A 17 -36.84 -1.41 8.76
CA ASP A 17 -37.08 -1.06 7.34
C ASP A 17 -38.05 -2.01 6.62
N ALA A 18 -38.92 -2.69 7.37
CA ALA A 18 -39.84 -3.73 6.89
C ALA A 18 -39.18 -5.00 6.31
N ASN A 19 -37.87 -5.20 6.50
CA ASN A 19 -37.16 -6.47 6.25
C ASN A 19 -37.50 -7.10 4.87
N HIS A 20 -37.35 -6.29 3.82
CA HIS A 20 -37.59 -6.64 2.41
C HIS A 20 -39.04 -6.95 2.00
N GLY A 21 -40.04 -6.76 2.87
CA GLY A 21 -41.46 -6.72 2.48
C GLY A 21 -41.95 -7.93 1.69
N MET A 22 -41.56 -9.15 2.11
CA MET A 22 -41.90 -10.43 1.47
C MET A 22 -41.32 -10.66 0.06
N ASN A 23 -40.37 -9.85 -0.38
CA ASN A 23 -39.64 -10.15 -1.62
C ASN A 23 -38.89 -11.51 -1.51
N PRO A 24 -38.66 -12.21 -2.65
CA PRO A 24 -37.91 -13.45 -2.66
C PRO A 24 -36.58 -13.33 -1.91
N GLN A 25 -36.34 -14.29 -1.01
CA GLN A 25 -35.24 -14.20 -0.05
C GLN A 25 -33.91 -14.83 -0.56
N TYR A 26 -33.86 -15.24 -1.81
CA TYR A 26 -32.74 -15.96 -2.39
C TYR A 26 -32.47 -15.53 -3.84
N ALA A 27 -31.23 -15.69 -4.27
CA ALA A 27 -30.82 -15.51 -5.66
C ALA A 27 -29.86 -16.64 -6.08
N PRO A 28 -30.00 -17.19 -7.31
CA PRO A 28 -30.99 -16.87 -8.33
C PRO A 28 -32.41 -17.38 -7.97
N ASN A 29 -33.45 -16.68 -8.43
CA ASN A 29 -34.86 -17.11 -8.34
C ASN A 29 -35.59 -16.83 -9.67
N SER A 30 -36.77 -17.44 -9.87
CA SER A 30 -37.52 -17.34 -11.13
C SER A 30 -38.39 -16.07 -11.25
N PHE A 31 -38.36 -15.17 -10.28
CA PHE A 31 -39.31 -14.05 -10.16
C PHE A 31 -38.67 -12.69 -10.41
N ILE A 32 -37.43 -12.45 -9.96
CA ILE A 32 -36.76 -11.14 -10.04
C ILE A 32 -35.26 -11.30 -10.31
N HIS A 33 -34.74 -10.52 -11.27
CA HIS A 33 -33.30 -10.37 -11.52
C HIS A 33 -32.74 -9.13 -10.82
N GLN A 34 -32.01 -9.31 -9.72
CA GLN A 34 -31.53 -8.20 -8.88
C GLN A 34 -30.09 -7.72 -9.20
N PHE A 35 -29.30 -8.50 -9.95
CA PHE A 35 -27.90 -8.14 -10.22
C PHE A 35 -27.79 -7.12 -11.36
N ARG A 36 -26.87 -6.16 -11.18
CA ARG A 36 -26.57 -5.09 -12.14
C ARG A 36 -25.24 -5.36 -12.85
N PRO A 37 -25.25 -5.99 -14.04
CA PRO A 37 -24.02 -6.24 -14.79
C PRO A 37 -23.37 -4.95 -15.31
N ASP A 38 -24.14 -3.86 -15.42
CA ASP A 38 -23.66 -2.54 -15.82
C ASP A 38 -22.77 -1.86 -14.76
N THR A 39 -22.79 -2.36 -13.52
CA THR A 39 -21.89 -1.93 -12.43
C THR A 39 -20.82 -2.97 -12.11
N ALA A 40 -20.52 -3.89 -13.04
CA ALA A 40 -19.45 -4.87 -12.85
C ALA A 40 -18.09 -4.16 -12.67
N GLU A 41 -17.31 -4.62 -11.70
CA GLU A 41 -15.96 -4.11 -11.46
C GLU A 41 -15.05 -4.36 -12.67
N ALA A 42 -14.08 -3.48 -12.89
CA ALA A 42 -13.08 -3.70 -13.92
C ALA A 42 -12.19 -4.89 -13.53
N PRO A 43 -12.02 -5.89 -14.40
CA PRO A 43 -11.20 -7.04 -14.08
C PRO A 43 -9.73 -6.62 -14.12
N TYR A 44 -8.95 -7.08 -13.15
CA TYR A 44 -7.51 -6.80 -13.05
C TYR A 44 -6.72 -8.11 -13.13
N GLN A 45 -5.65 -8.11 -13.92
CA GLN A 45 -4.76 -9.27 -13.99
C GLN A 45 -3.81 -9.24 -12.79
N LEU A 46 -3.86 -10.30 -11.99
CA LEU A 46 -2.85 -10.59 -10.97
C LEU A 46 -1.63 -11.25 -11.62
N SER A 47 -0.44 -10.88 -11.16
CA SER A 47 0.81 -11.37 -11.74
C SER A 47 1.30 -12.68 -11.15
N ASP A 48 0.84 -13.07 -9.95
CA ASP A 48 1.33 -14.27 -9.24
C ASP A 48 0.19 -15.27 -8.98
N SER A 49 0.46 -16.54 -9.23
CA SER A 49 -0.42 -17.67 -8.89
C SER A 49 -0.07 -18.30 -7.53
N ILE A 50 1.02 -17.83 -6.88
CA ILE A 50 1.55 -18.36 -5.64
C ILE A 50 1.27 -17.38 -4.50
N MET A 51 0.57 -17.84 -3.47
CA MET A 51 0.47 -17.12 -2.19
C MET A 51 1.75 -17.38 -1.38
N SER A 52 2.66 -16.42 -1.31
CA SER A 52 3.94 -16.56 -0.59
C SER A 52 4.09 -15.56 0.55
N ARG A 53 5.05 -15.80 1.46
CA ARG A 53 5.48 -14.79 2.47
C ARG A 53 6.58 -13.87 1.95
N LYS A 54 6.98 -13.99 0.68
CA LYS A 54 7.92 -13.02 0.09
C LYS A 54 7.23 -11.67 0.00
N SER A 55 8.01 -10.62 0.15
CA SER A 55 7.55 -9.29 -0.20
C SER A 55 7.18 -9.23 -1.68
N HIS A 56 6.13 -8.50 -1.96
CA HIS A 56 5.56 -8.33 -3.29
C HIS A 56 5.55 -6.86 -3.75
N PHE A 57 6.05 -5.95 -2.89
CA PHE A 57 6.07 -4.52 -3.16
C PHE A 57 7.33 -4.12 -3.92
N SER A 58 7.16 -3.39 -5.04
CA SER A 58 8.26 -2.94 -5.91
C SER A 58 9.33 -2.11 -5.18
N HIS A 59 8.92 -1.41 -4.13
CA HIS A 59 9.77 -0.49 -3.38
C HIS A 59 10.39 -1.13 -2.14
N GLU A 60 9.91 -2.30 -1.69
CA GLU A 60 10.40 -2.87 -0.44
C GLU A 60 11.89 -3.21 -0.53
N GLY A 61 12.71 -2.59 0.32
CA GLY A 61 14.14 -2.86 0.37
C GLY A 61 14.88 -2.39 -0.88
N SER A 62 14.29 -1.45 -1.60
CA SER A 62 14.89 -0.76 -2.74
C SER A 62 15.38 0.62 -2.33
N PRO A 63 16.46 1.15 -2.94
CA PRO A 63 16.87 2.54 -2.75
C PRO A 63 15.78 3.57 -3.11
N SER A 64 14.76 3.16 -3.87
CA SER A 64 13.60 4.00 -4.21
C SER A 64 12.80 4.47 -2.99
N GLU A 65 12.85 3.77 -1.85
CA GLU A 65 12.19 4.19 -0.60
C GLU A 65 12.66 5.56 -0.11
N TYR A 66 13.89 5.95 -0.44
CA TYR A 66 14.48 7.22 0.01
C TYR A 66 14.28 8.38 -0.98
N TYR A 67 13.72 8.14 -2.17
CA TYR A 67 13.58 9.17 -3.20
C TYR A 67 12.64 10.30 -2.76
N GLN A 68 11.43 9.97 -2.32
CA GLN A 68 10.45 10.98 -1.90
C GLN A 68 10.89 11.73 -0.64
N PRO A 69 11.39 11.08 0.43
CA PRO A 69 11.93 11.80 1.59
C PRO A 69 13.11 12.71 1.24
N ARG A 70 13.99 12.29 0.33
CA ARG A 70 15.11 13.13 -0.12
C ARG A 70 14.61 14.38 -0.82
N MET A 71 13.67 14.22 -1.73
CA MET A 71 13.04 15.34 -2.44
C MET A 71 12.37 16.31 -1.46
N LEU A 72 11.63 15.80 -0.48
CA LEU A 72 11.02 16.62 0.58
C LEU A 72 12.08 17.44 1.32
N TYR A 73 13.14 16.78 1.80
CA TYR A 73 14.19 17.42 2.59
C TYR A 73 15.02 18.44 1.81
N GLU A 74 15.42 18.10 0.60
CA GLU A 74 16.36 18.89 -0.20
C GLU A 74 15.68 19.99 -1.00
N LYS A 75 14.47 19.74 -1.52
CA LYS A 75 13.82 20.68 -2.46
C LYS A 75 12.65 21.47 -1.87
N PHE A 76 11.92 20.88 -0.91
CA PHE A 76 10.67 21.48 -0.43
C PHE A 76 10.78 22.10 0.95
N MET A 77 11.69 21.60 1.81
CA MET A 77 11.92 22.21 3.11
C MET A 77 12.83 23.44 2.98
N ASP A 78 12.47 24.50 3.71
CA ASP A 78 13.35 25.63 3.98
C ASP A 78 14.26 25.32 5.19
N ASP A 79 15.19 26.23 5.50
CA ASP A 79 16.13 26.03 6.60
C ASP A 79 15.44 25.93 7.96
N LYS A 80 14.35 26.67 8.14
CA LYS A 80 13.56 26.63 9.38
C LYS A 80 12.86 25.28 9.55
N ALA A 81 12.26 24.74 8.49
CA ALA A 81 11.64 23.42 8.53
C ALA A 81 12.68 22.31 8.78
N ARG A 82 13.87 22.42 8.18
CA ARG A 82 14.98 21.48 8.43
C ARG A 82 15.45 21.53 9.89
N ASP A 83 15.68 22.72 10.43
CA ASP A 83 16.09 22.90 11.83
C ASP A 83 15.05 22.32 12.81
N HIS A 84 13.77 22.59 12.58
CA HIS A 84 12.69 21.99 13.37
C HIS A 84 12.68 20.46 13.26
N LEU A 85 12.82 19.92 12.05
CA LEU A 85 12.89 18.48 11.82
C LEU A 85 14.06 17.85 12.59
N HIS A 86 15.24 18.45 12.53
CA HIS A 86 16.43 17.96 13.23
C HIS A 86 16.22 17.93 14.74
N LYS A 87 15.73 19.03 15.31
CA LYS A 87 15.47 19.17 16.74
C LYS A 87 14.42 18.18 17.24
N THR A 88 13.28 18.07 16.55
CA THR A 88 12.22 17.14 16.93
C THR A 88 12.68 15.68 16.81
N THR A 89 13.40 15.34 15.74
CA THR A 89 13.94 13.99 15.55
C THR A 89 14.98 13.65 16.63
N ALA A 90 15.92 14.55 16.93
CA ALA A 90 16.91 14.33 18.01
C ALA A 90 16.25 14.22 19.39
N MET A 91 15.23 15.03 19.66
CA MET A 91 14.42 14.96 20.89
C MET A 91 13.71 13.63 21.08
N ALA A 92 13.26 12.99 20.00
CA ALA A 92 12.70 11.64 20.07
C ALA A 92 13.80 10.58 20.21
N LEU A 93 14.88 10.72 19.43
CA LEU A 93 15.93 9.71 19.33
C LEU A 93 16.77 9.61 20.61
N LYS A 94 16.94 10.71 21.36
CA LYS A 94 17.60 10.70 22.67
C LYS A 94 16.88 9.87 23.74
N LEU A 95 15.58 9.61 23.58
CA LEU A 95 14.80 8.79 24.51
C LEU A 95 15.01 7.28 24.27
N VAL A 96 15.71 6.93 23.20
CA VAL A 96 15.99 5.55 22.83
C VAL A 96 17.28 5.09 23.52
N ASN A 97 17.15 4.21 24.51
CA ASN A 97 18.30 3.68 25.26
C ASN A 97 19.20 2.70 24.46
N SER A 98 18.80 2.30 23.26
CA SER A 98 19.55 1.36 22.43
C SER A 98 20.33 2.09 21.34
N SER A 99 21.67 2.08 21.46
CA SER A 99 22.58 2.62 20.45
C SER A 99 22.40 1.97 19.06
N ILE A 100 22.06 0.67 19.02
CA ILE A 100 21.79 -0.05 17.77
C ILE A 100 20.59 0.56 17.04
N ILE A 101 19.53 0.92 17.76
CA ILE A 101 18.34 1.54 17.16
C ILE A 101 18.69 2.94 16.66
N GLN A 102 19.39 3.75 17.47
CA GLN A 102 19.83 5.09 17.08
C GLN A 102 20.69 5.05 15.81
N LYS A 103 21.68 4.15 15.76
CA LYS A 103 22.54 3.93 14.58
C LYS A 103 21.73 3.53 13.35
N LYS A 104 20.82 2.55 13.46
CA LYS A 104 19.98 2.10 12.33
C LYS A 104 19.09 3.23 11.81
N TYR A 105 18.60 4.11 12.68
CA TYR A 105 17.75 5.23 12.27
C TYR A 105 18.56 6.31 11.55
N LEU A 106 19.71 6.70 12.09
CA LEU A 106 20.64 7.65 11.46
C LEU A 106 21.16 7.13 10.10
N ALA A 107 21.40 5.82 9.99
CA ALA A 107 21.80 5.18 8.74
C ALA A 107 20.75 5.38 7.64
N ARG A 108 19.45 5.34 7.99
CA ARG A 108 18.36 5.64 7.05
C ARG A 108 18.31 7.12 6.70
N PHE A 109 18.55 8.02 7.65
CA PHE A 109 18.64 9.46 7.34
C PHE A 109 19.80 9.77 6.40
N LEU A 110 20.92 9.06 6.53
CA LEU A 110 22.04 9.20 5.62
C LEU A 110 21.69 8.79 4.18
N ARG A 111 20.79 7.81 4.02
CA ARG A 111 20.22 7.46 2.70
C ARG A 111 19.26 8.52 2.16
N VAL A 112 18.62 9.29 3.03
CA VAL A 112 17.81 10.45 2.64
C VAL A 112 18.73 11.59 2.22
N SER A 113 19.54 12.13 3.13
CA SER A 113 20.51 13.20 2.89
C SER A 113 21.60 13.19 3.95
N ARG A 114 22.85 13.47 3.55
CA ARG A 114 23.99 13.50 4.47
C ARG A 114 23.83 14.55 5.58
N ALA A 115 23.47 15.78 5.19
CA ALA A 115 23.22 16.86 6.15
C ALA A 115 22.13 16.48 7.17
N TYR A 116 21.10 15.74 6.75
CA TYR A 116 20.05 15.32 7.68
C TYR A 116 20.59 14.41 8.79
N ALA A 117 21.40 13.41 8.44
CA ALA A 117 21.98 12.51 9.42
C ALA A 117 22.97 13.22 10.36
N GLU A 118 23.83 14.08 9.81
CA GLU A 118 24.89 14.77 10.56
C GLU A 118 24.31 15.76 11.57
N GLU A 119 23.31 16.56 11.18
CA GLU A 119 22.66 17.54 12.07
C GLU A 119 21.90 16.85 13.21
N VAL A 120 21.18 15.76 12.92
CA VAL A 120 20.50 14.98 13.97
C VAL A 120 21.52 14.31 14.89
N TYR A 121 22.61 13.74 14.35
CA TYR A 121 23.66 13.13 15.15
C TYR A 121 24.33 14.16 16.06
N ALA A 122 24.62 15.36 15.57
CA ALA A 122 25.23 16.43 16.35
C ALA A 122 24.41 16.79 17.60
N LEU A 123 23.08 16.83 17.46
CA LEU A 123 22.12 17.15 18.51
C LEU A 123 21.89 16.04 19.55
N LEU A 124 22.41 14.82 19.34
CA LEU A 124 22.31 13.76 20.34
C LEU A 124 23.23 14.05 21.55
N PRO A 125 22.71 13.96 22.79
CA PRO A 125 23.48 14.28 23.99
C PRO A 125 24.56 13.23 24.29
N GLU A 126 24.27 11.96 24.05
CA GLU A 126 25.19 10.84 24.26
C GLU A 126 25.39 10.09 22.94
N LYS A 127 26.65 9.82 22.59
CA LYS A 127 27.04 9.16 21.34
C LYS A 127 27.87 7.93 21.68
N ASN A 128 27.20 6.79 21.80
CA ASN A 128 27.83 5.50 22.09
C ASN A 128 28.31 4.76 20.83
N PHE A 129 28.41 5.46 19.69
CA PHE A 129 28.82 4.93 18.39
C PHE A 129 29.39 6.05 17.52
N GLY A 130 30.32 5.68 16.62
CA GLY A 130 30.96 6.61 15.68
C GLY A 130 30.10 6.92 14.45
N SER A 131 30.40 8.02 13.77
CA SER A 131 29.79 8.36 12.46
C SER A 131 30.12 7.31 11.40
N GLU A 132 31.32 6.73 11.44
CA GLU A 132 31.74 5.65 10.54
C GLU A 132 30.83 4.42 10.62
N GLU A 133 30.39 4.06 11.83
CA GLU A 133 29.44 2.94 12.01
C GLU A 133 28.07 3.24 11.39
N VAL A 134 27.65 4.51 11.40
CA VAL A 134 26.41 4.96 10.76
C VAL A 134 26.54 4.85 9.23
N GLU A 135 27.68 5.24 8.68
CA GLU A 135 27.97 5.09 7.25
C GLU A 135 27.96 3.64 6.81
N GLU A 136 28.62 2.76 7.56
CA GLU A 136 28.63 1.32 7.28
C GLU A 136 27.21 0.75 7.32
N ALA A 137 26.45 1.07 8.37
CA ALA A 137 25.06 0.63 8.49
C ALA A 137 24.16 1.18 7.37
N SER A 138 24.48 2.34 6.80
CA SER A 138 23.70 2.93 5.70
C SER A 138 23.78 2.12 4.41
N ARG A 139 24.90 1.43 4.15
CA ARG A 139 25.11 0.67 2.90
C ARG A 139 24.07 -0.43 2.68
N VAL A 140 23.47 -0.93 3.76
CA VAL A 140 22.46 -1.99 3.76
C VAL A 140 21.16 -1.54 4.43
N ALA A 141 20.92 -0.24 4.55
CA ALA A 141 19.80 0.29 5.31
C ALA A 141 18.43 -0.08 4.70
N GLU A 142 18.35 -0.24 3.38
CA GLU A 142 17.12 -0.67 2.67
C GLU A 142 16.67 -2.05 3.15
N THR A 143 17.61 -2.97 3.32
CA THR A 143 17.35 -4.38 3.64
C THR A 143 17.54 -4.68 5.13
N ALA A 144 17.85 -3.66 5.94
CA ALA A 144 18.11 -3.81 7.37
C ALA A 144 16.90 -4.38 8.11
N GLY A 145 17.09 -5.57 8.70
CA GLY A 145 16.05 -6.30 9.44
C GLY A 145 15.16 -7.20 8.58
N LYS A 146 15.45 -7.32 7.28
CA LYS A 146 14.75 -8.25 6.40
C LYS A 146 15.51 -9.57 6.30
N GLU A 147 14.75 -10.66 6.28
CA GLU A 147 15.29 -11.99 6.04
C GLU A 147 15.48 -12.18 4.52
N PRO A 148 16.69 -12.54 4.04
CA PRO A 148 16.97 -12.72 2.61
C PRO A 148 16.00 -13.68 1.90
N LYS A 149 15.54 -14.73 2.59
CA LYS A 149 14.58 -15.71 2.05
C LYS A 149 13.22 -15.09 1.68
N PHE A 150 12.82 -14.01 2.35
CA PHE A 150 11.55 -13.33 2.10
C PHE A 150 11.70 -12.05 1.26
N CYS A 151 12.92 -11.68 0.89
CA CYS A 151 13.14 -10.56 -0.01
C CYS A 151 12.85 -10.97 -1.48
N PRO A 152 12.30 -10.06 -2.30
CA PRO A 152 12.17 -10.31 -3.73
C PRO A 152 13.56 -10.44 -4.33
N HIS A 153 13.81 -11.52 -5.08
CA HIS A 153 15.12 -11.74 -5.73
C HIS A 153 15.02 -12.01 -7.23
N LEU A 154 13.83 -12.39 -7.72
CA LEU A 154 13.54 -12.48 -9.15
C LEU A 154 12.71 -11.27 -9.60
N GLU A 155 12.85 -10.86 -10.85
CA GLU A 155 12.00 -9.81 -11.43
C GLU A 155 10.52 -10.19 -11.44
N THR A 156 10.22 -11.49 -11.52
CA THR A 156 8.88 -12.05 -11.45
C THR A 156 8.27 -12.04 -10.06
N ASP A 157 9.06 -11.86 -8.99
CA ASP A 157 8.54 -11.78 -7.60
C ASP A 157 7.79 -10.45 -7.35
N LYS A 158 8.00 -9.43 -8.20
CA LYS A 158 7.39 -8.10 -8.08
C LYS A 158 6.01 -8.08 -8.70
N LEU A 159 5.00 -7.63 -7.94
CA LEU A 159 3.65 -7.50 -8.48
C LEU A 159 3.56 -6.34 -9.47
N VAL A 160 3.23 -6.65 -10.72
CA VAL A 160 2.81 -5.66 -11.72
C VAL A 160 1.45 -6.08 -12.23
N GLY A 161 0.40 -5.51 -11.64
CA GLY A 161 -0.94 -5.66 -12.18
C GLY A 161 -0.98 -5.00 -13.56
N LYS A 162 -1.35 -5.76 -14.59
CA LYS A 162 -1.60 -5.21 -15.93
C LYS A 162 -3.10 -5.04 -16.13
N CYS A 163 -3.49 -3.87 -16.61
CA CYS A 163 -4.85 -3.71 -17.15
C CYS A 163 -4.96 -4.63 -18.37
N PRO A 164 -5.99 -5.50 -18.46
CA PRO A 164 -6.18 -6.38 -19.60
C PRO A 164 -6.25 -5.56 -20.90
N ALA A 165 -5.50 -5.98 -21.92
CA ALA A 165 -5.51 -5.32 -23.24
C ALA A 165 -6.81 -5.57 -24.04
N MET A 166 -7.63 -6.52 -23.59
CA MET A 166 -8.90 -6.89 -24.21
C MET A 166 -9.99 -7.02 -23.15
N GLN A 167 -11.24 -6.89 -23.58
CA GLN A 167 -12.38 -7.12 -22.71
C GLN A 167 -12.42 -8.58 -22.24
N ILE A 168 -12.50 -8.77 -20.92
CA ILE A 168 -12.58 -10.09 -20.28
C ILE A 168 -14.03 -10.59 -20.22
N TYR A 169 -15.00 -9.67 -20.14
CA TYR A 169 -16.41 -10.05 -20.12
C TYR A 169 -16.94 -10.26 -21.54
N ASN A 170 -17.68 -11.35 -21.73
CA ASN A 170 -18.39 -11.62 -22.97
C ASN A 170 -19.46 -10.53 -23.19
N GLN A 171 -19.28 -9.70 -24.23
CA GLN A 171 -20.41 -8.94 -24.76
C GLN A 171 -21.37 -9.94 -25.39
N TRP A 172 -22.54 -10.16 -24.79
CA TRP A 172 -23.61 -10.84 -25.50
C TRP A 172 -23.99 -9.98 -26.71
N LEU A 173 -23.49 -10.36 -27.89
CA LEU A 173 -24.03 -9.88 -29.15
C LEU A 173 -25.52 -10.19 -29.14
N ALA A 174 -26.35 -9.15 -29.16
CA ALA A 174 -27.80 -9.22 -29.34
C ALA A 174 -28.16 -9.72 -30.76
N ARG A 175 -27.68 -10.90 -31.13
CA ARG A 175 -28.09 -11.64 -32.32
C ARG A 175 -28.98 -12.77 -31.83
N HIS A 176 -30.29 -12.55 -31.76
CA HIS A 176 -31.32 -13.61 -31.91
C HIS A 176 -32.75 -13.09 -31.72
N TRP A 177 -33.15 -11.96 -32.32
CA TRP A 177 -34.58 -11.64 -32.47
C TRP A 177 -34.87 -10.98 -33.83
N ALA A 178 -34.34 -11.57 -34.90
CA ALA A 178 -34.92 -11.38 -36.23
C ALA A 178 -35.99 -12.47 -36.42
N LEU A 179 -37.21 -12.18 -35.96
CA LEU A 179 -38.41 -12.87 -36.42
C LEU A 179 -38.47 -12.70 -37.94
N GLN A 180 -38.31 -13.79 -38.69
CA GLN A 180 -38.79 -13.86 -40.07
C GLN A 180 -40.29 -14.13 -40.03
N PRO A 181 -41.16 -13.26 -40.58
CA PRO A 181 -42.53 -13.65 -40.89
C PRO A 181 -42.52 -14.46 -42.19
N GLY A 182 -42.94 -15.72 -42.09
CA GLY A 182 -43.42 -16.55 -43.20
C GLY A 182 -44.89 -16.84 -42.97
#